data_AF-A0A919JBG8-F1
#
_entry.id   AF-A0A919JBG8-F1
#
_cell.length_a   1.000
_cell.length_b   1.000
_cell.length_c   1.000
_cell.angle_alpha   90.00
_cell.angle_beta   90.00
_cell.angle_gamma   90.00
#
_symmetry.space_group_name_H-M   'P 1'
#
loop_
_entity.id
_entity.type
_entity.pdbx_description
1 polymer ?
#
loop_
_entity_poly.entity_id
_entity_poly.type
_entity_poly.pdbx_seq_one_letter_code
_entity_poly.pdbx_strand_id
1 'polypeptide(L)' 'MTAVVIRWHDRNNVELLVDGVQVLSVSDLDENGGRDGEASVAYAAEVTAGAVARALGASVTIERKP' A
#
# COMPACT_ATOMS: atom_id res chain seq x y z
N MET A 1 -19.49 -0.48 5.43
CA MET A 1 -18.70 -1.04 4.33
C MET A 1 -17.26 -0.98 4.77
N THR A 2 -16.53 -2.09 4.71
CA THR A 2 -15.11 -2.09 5.06
C THR A 2 -14.32 -1.38 3.96
N ALA A 3 -13.42 -0.49 4.36
CA ALA A 3 -12.56 0.27 3.46
C ALA A 3 -11.12 -0.25 3.56
N VAL A 4 -10.51 -0.55 2.42
CA VAL A 4 -9.08 -0.87 2.32
C VAL A 4 -8.39 0.28 1.61
N VAL A 5 -7.38 0.87 2.25
CA VAL A 5 -6.68 2.05 1.73
C VAL A 5 -5.20 1.79 1.64
N ILE A 6 -4.64 1.95 0.45
CA ILE A 6 -3.19 2.06 0.23
C ILE A 6 -2.83 3.54 0.36
N ARG A 7 -2.09 3.92 1.39
CA ARG A 7 -1.64 5.31 1.59
C ARG A 7 -0.14 5.43 1.38
N TRP A 8 0.24 6.24 0.40
CA TRP A 8 1.64 6.56 0.10
C TRP A 8 2.13 7.72 0.96
N HIS A 9 3.29 7.55 1.59
CA HIS A 9 3.97 8.61 2.35
C HIS A 9 5.01 9.34 1.50
N ASP A 10 5.73 8.59 0.67
CA ASP A 10 6.70 9.05 -0.32
C ASP A 10 6.85 7.95 -1.40
N ARG A 11 7.84 8.04 -2.30
CA ARG A 11 8.02 7.05 -3.38
C ARG A 11 8.42 5.65 -2.91
N ASN A 12 8.96 5.52 -1.71
CA ASN A 12 9.53 4.29 -1.17
C ASN A 12 8.71 3.72 -0.01
N ASN A 13 7.73 4.47 0.50
CA ASN A 13 7.00 4.11 1.72
C ASN A 13 5.49 4.19 1.52
N VAL A 14 4.81 3.09 1.86
CA VAL A 14 3.36 2.95 1.79
C VAL A 14 2.82 2.18 3.00
N GLU A 15 1.60 2.48 3.40
CA GLU A 15 0.87 1.73 4.42
C GLU A 15 -0.47 1.22 3.87
N LEU A 16 -0.89 0.06 4.38
CA LEU A 16 -2.22 -0.48 4.16
C LEU A 16 -3.07 -0.25 5.40
N LEU A 17 -4.23 0.37 5.21
CA LEU A 17 -5.20 0.62 6.26
C LEU A 17 -6.48 -0.19 5.99
N VAL A 18 -7.03 -0.80 7.02
CA VAL A 18 -8.36 -1.42 6.99
C VAL A 18 -9.22 -0.68 8.01
N ASP A 19 -10.28 -0.03 7.54
CA ASP A 19 -11.16 0.81 8.37
C ASP A 19 -10.39 1.84 9.23
N GLY A 20 -9.34 2.41 8.65
CA GLY A 20 -8.47 3.41 9.31
C GLY A 20 -7.39 2.83 10.23
N VAL A 21 -7.34 1.50 10.42
CA VAL A 21 -6.31 0.83 11.21
C VAL A 21 -5.19 0.36 10.30
N GLN A 22 -3.95 0.74 10.61
CA GLN A 22 -2.78 0.26 9.87
C GLN A 22 -2.58 -1.24 10.12
N VAL A 23 -2.54 -2.02 9.04
CA VAL A 23 -2.32 -3.49 9.11
C VAL A 23 -1.01 -3.92 8.46
N LEU A 24 -0.42 -3.08 7.60
CA LEU A 24 0.86 -3.33 6.95
C LEU A 24 1.57 -2.00 6.66
N SER A 25 2.89 -2.02 6.73
CA SER A 25 3.76 -0.99 6.15
C SER A 25 4.75 -1.68 5.22
N VAL A 26 4.91 -1.12 4.02
CA VAL A 26 5.89 -1.58 3.04
C VAL A 26 6.82 -0.41 2.76
N SER A 27 8.11 -0.68 2.93
CA SER A 27 9.18 0.29 2.77
C SER A 27 10.29 -0.34 1.96
N ASP A 28 10.76 0.37 0.93
CA ASP A 28 12.07 0.10 0.37
C ASP A 28 13.14 0.72 1.27
N LEU A 29 14.00 -0.13 1.84
CA LEU A 29 14.94 0.24 2.91
C LEU A 29 16.36 0.49 2.41
N ASP A 30 16.68 0.04 1.19
CA ASP A 30 17.93 0.45 0.57
C ASP A 30 17.66 1.68 -0.31
N GLU A 31 18.23 2.82 0.04
CA GLU A 31 18.09 4.06 -0.75
C GLU A 31 18.79 3.97 -2.13
N ASN A 32 19.24 2.78 -2.52
CA ASN A 32 19.91 2.50 -3.78
C ASN A 32 18.95 2.06 -4.89
N GLY A 33 17.67 1.83 -4.56
CA GLY A 33 16.66 1.20 -5.43
C GLY A 33 16.25 1.93 -6.71
N GLY A 34 16.90 3.04 -7.11
CA GLY A 34 16.61 3.70 -8.40
C GLY A 34 15.11 3.92 -8.65
N ARG A 35 14.62 3.63 -9.87
CA ARG A 35 13.17 3.60 -10.18
C ARG A 35 12.48 2.30 -9.74
N ASP A 36 13.24 1.29 -9.34
CA ASP A 36 12.75 -0.08 -9.12
C ASP A 36 12.17 -0.24 -7.71
N GLY A 37 12.61 0.58 -6.76
CA GLY A 37 12.08 0.65 -5.39
C GLY A 37 10.60 1.02 -5.34
N GLU A 38 10.21 2.11 -6.02
CA GLU A 38 8.80 2.54 -6.10
C GLU A 38 7.91 1.45 -6.73
N ALA A 39 8.40 0.80 -7.79
CA ALA A 39 7.66 -0.26 -8.47
C ALA A 39 7.47 -1.49 -7.56
N SER A 40 8.49 -1.85 -6.79
CA SER A 40 8.45 -3.01 -5.89
C SER A 40 7.52 -2.76 -4.71
N VAL A 41 7.58 -1.55 -4.12
CA VAL A 41 6.68 -1.11 -3.05
C VAL A 41 5.24 -1.05 -3.54
N ALA A 42 4.99 -0.48 -4.72
CA ALA A 42 3.67 -0.43 -5.35
C ALA A 42 3.09 -1.83 -5.53
N TYR A 43 3.87 -2.73 -6.14
CA TYR A 43 3.43 -4.08 -6.43
C TYR A 43 3.07 -4.85 -5.15
N ALA A 44 3.92 -4.80 -4.13
CA ALA A 44 3.67 -5.47 -2.86
C ALA A 44 2.40 -4.92 -2.16
N ALA A 45 2.21 -3.60 -2.16
CA ALA A 45 1.03 -2.97 -1.58
C ALA A 45 -0.26 -3.33 -2.34
N GLU A 46 -0.25 -3.27 -3.67
CA GLU A 46 -1.41 -3.57 -4.52
C GLU A 46 -1.84 -5.04 -4.40
N VAL A 47 -0.88 -5.97 -4.43
CA VAL A 47 -1.17 -7.40 -4.27
C VAL A 47 -1.79 -7.67 -2.89
N THR A 48 -1.21 -7.10 -1.84
CA THR A 48 -1.70 -7.33 -0.48
C THR A 48 -3.07 -6.68 -0.25
N ALA A 49 -3.25 -5.44 -0.69
CA ALA A 49 -4.53 -4.74 -0.59
C ALA A 49 -5.63 -5.47 -1.37
N GLY A 50 -5.33 -5.97 -2.57
CA GLY A 50 -6.27 -6.73 -3.39
C GLY A 50 -6.70 -8.04 -2.70
N ALA A 51 -5.76 -8.77 -2.08
CA ALA A 51 -6.06 -9.97 -1.33
C ALA A 51 -6.94 -9.68 -0.10
N VAL A 52 -6.62 -8.63 0.66
CA VAL A 52 -7.38 -8.18 1.83
C VAL A 52 -8.78 -7.73 1.43
N ALA A 53 -8.89 -6.89 0.40
CA ALA A 53 -10.17 -6.40 -0.10
C ALA A 53 -11.07 -7.53 -0.58
N ARG A 54 -10.51 -8.52 -1.29
CA ARG A 54 -11.25 -9.71 -1.73
C ARG A 54 -11.75 -10.54 -0.54
N ALA A 55 -10.94 -10.71 0.50
CA ALA A 55 -11.33 -11.45 1.69
C ALA A 55 -12.45 -10.75 2.48
N LEU A 56 -12.45 -9.41 2.47
CA LEU A 56 -13.39 -8.57 3.22
C LEU A 56 -14.63 -8.16 2.43
N GLY A 57 -14.69 -8.44 1.12
CA GLY A 57 -15.74 -7.90 0.24
C GLY A 57 -15.70 -6.37 0.14
N ALA A 58 -14.50 -5.79 0.22
CA ALA A 58 -14.24 -4.36 0.21
C ALA A 58 -13.69 -3.88 -1.14
N SER A 59 -13.72 -2.57 -1.37
CA SER A 59 -12.97 -1.92 -2.44
C SER A 59 -11.62 -1.40 -1.92
N VAL A 60 -10.64 -1.29 -2.83
CA VAL A 60 -9.35 -0.66 -2.55
C VAL A 60 -9.40 0.79 -3.01
N THR A 61 -8.95 1.69 -2.14
CA THR A 61 -8.69 3.10 -2.47
C THR A 61 -7.19 3.37 -2.38
N ILE A 62 -6.66 4.19 -3.29
CA ILE A 62 -5.25 4.57 -3.29
C ILE A 62 -5.16 6.07 -2.98
N GLU A 63 -4.51 6.40 -1.86
CA GLU A 63 -4.19 7.77 -1.46
C GLU A 63 -2.71 8.03 -1.77
N ARG A 64 -2.45 8.87 -2.77
CA ARG A 64 -1.09 9.37 -3.03
C ARG A 64 -0.95 10.76 -2.42
N LYS A 65 0.08 10.98 -1.59
CA LYS A 65 0.49 12.34 -1.26
C LYS A 65 0.94 13.06 -2.53
N PRO A 66 0.62 14.37 -2.67
CA PRO A 66 1.07 15.18 -3.80
C PRO A 66 2.60 15.29 -3.87
#